data_AF-A0A961WXZ8-F1
#
_entry.id   AF-A0A961WXZ8-F1
#
_cell.length_a   1.000
_cell.length_b   1.000
_cell.length_c   1.000
_cell.angle_alpha   90.00
_cell.angle_beta   90.00
_cell.angle_gamma   90.00
#
_symmetry.space_group_name_H-M   'P 1'
#
loop_
_entity.id
_entity.type
_entity.pdbx_description
1 polymer ?
#
loop_
_entity_poly.entity_id
_entity_poly.type
_entity_poly.pdbx_seq_one_letter_code
_entity_poly.pdbx_strand_id
1 'polypeptide(L)'
;QDLALIDARKGLNMFRKVDVPLLGIIENMSFFICPHCGGQSDIFGHGGARHEAERIGVPFLGEVPLTLDIRVKSDEGTPIVVSDPESDHAKIYREIARKVWERVGEEKAMGAGPAIVFE
;
A
#
# COMPACT_ATOMS: atom_id res chain seq x y z
N GLN A 1 5.88 13.28 -7.00
CA GLN A 1 4.68 12.72 -6.34
C GLN A 1 3.34 13.29 -6.82
N ASP A 2 3.24 14.57 -7.19
CA ASP A 2 1.95 15.23 -7.47
C ASP A 2 1.07 14.53 -8.52
N LEU A 3 1.68 14.01 -9.59
CA LEU A 3 0.96 13.26 -10.61
C LEU A 3 0.35 11.97 -10.06
N ALA A 4 1.12 11.19 -9.30
CA ALA A 4 0.66 9.95 -8.67
C ALA A 4 -0.49 10.21 -7.67
N LEU A 5 -0.44 11.33 -6.93
CA LEU A 5 -1.52 11.73 -6.02
C LEU A 5 -2.79 12.18 -6.77
N ILE A 6 -2.67 12.78 -7.95
CA ILE A 6 -3.84 13.09 -8.79
C ILE A 6 -4.54 11.79 -9.21
N ASP A 7 -3.79 10.79 -9.64
CA ASP A 7 -4.38 9.52 -10.08
C ASP A 7 -4.96 8.71 -8.91
N ALA A 8 -4.29 8.69 -7.75
CA ALA A 8 -4.83 8.11 -6.53
C ALA A 8 -6.18 8.75 -6.14
N ARG A 9 -6.29 10.09 -6.22
CA ARG A 9 -7.55 10.81 -5.96
C ARG A 9 -8.66 10.46 -6.95
N LYS A 10 -8.34 10.32 -8.23
CA LYS A 10 -9.31 9.90 -9.25
C LYS A 10 -9.80 8.47 -8.98
N GLY A 11 -8.88 7.54 -8.69
CA GLY A 11 -9.22 6.16 -8.33
C GLY A 11 -10.09 6.07 -7.08
N LEU A 12 -9.76 6.84 -6.04
CA LEU A 12 -10.55 6.94 -4.82
C LEU A 12 -11.99 7.38 -5.10
N ASN A 13 -12.15 8.45 -5.87
CA ASN A 13 -13.47 8.97 -6.25
C ASN A 13 -14.25 7.98 -7.12
N MET A 14 -13.57 7.22 -7.97
CA MET A 14 -14.20 6.16 -8.75
C MET A 14 -14.72 5.05 -7.83
N PHE A 15 -13.90 4.51 -6.93
CA PHE A 15 -14.31 3.44 -6.01
C PHE A 15 -15.49 3.84 -5.12
N ARG A 16 -15.50 5.09 -4.62
CA ARG A 16 -16.65 5.64 -3.88
C ARG A 16 -17.94 5.71 -4.70
N LYS A 17 -17.86 5.92 -6.03
CA LYS A 17 -19.04 5.99 -6.90
C LYS A 17 -19.63 4.62 -7.23
N VAL A 18 -18.85 3.56 -7.10
CA VAL A 18 -19.28 2.17 -7.38
C VAL A 18 -19.39 1.33 -6.10
N ASP A 19 -19.50 2.00 -4.95
CA ASP A 19 -19.65 1.38 -3.62
C ASP A 19 -18.60 0.31 -3.30
N VAL A 20 -17.36 0.51 -3.78
CA VAL A 20 -16.24 -0.38 -3.48
C VAL A 20 -15.52 0.12 -2.22
N PRO A 21 -15.41 -0.69 -1.16
CA PRO A 21 -14.71 -0.31 0.07
C PRO A 21 -13.23 0.00 -0.16
N LEU A 22 -12.76 1.06 0.48
CA LEU A 22 -11.37 1.51 0.43
C LEU A 22 -10.64 1.04 1.69
N LEU A 23 -9.78 0.03 1.54
CA LEU A 23 -9.04 -0.53 2.68
C LEU A 23 -7.94 0.40 3.18
N GLY A 24 -7.35 1.21 2.30
CA GLY A 24 -6.34 2.20 2.64
C GLY A 24 -5.41 2.55 1.48
N ILE A 25 -4.36 3.32 1.78
CA ILE A 25 -3.35 3.80 0.83
C ILE A 25 -1.96 3.28 1.24
N ILE A 26 -1.16 2.91 0.23
CA ILE A 26 0.25 2.52 0.38
C ILE A 26 1.11 3.49 -0.44
N GLU A 27 2.21 3.98 0.14
CA GLU A 27 3.20 4.78 -0.59
C GLU A 27 4.28 3.87 -1.19
N ASN A 28 4.24 3.63 -2.49
CA ASN A 28 5.29 2.88 -3.17
C ASN A 28 6.46 3.80 -3.56
N MET A 29 7.68 3.25 -3.56
CA MET A 29 8.92 3.99 -3.87
C MET A 29 9.11 5.24 -2.98
N SER A 30 8.85 5.10 -1.68
CA SER A 30 8.74 6.24 -0.75
C SER A 30 10.07 6.87 -0.33
N PHE A 31 11.15 6.08 -0.33
CA PHE A 31 12.51 6.54 -0.09
C PHE A 31 13.52 5.55 -0.69
N PHE A 32 14.75 6.00 -0.89
CA PHE A 32 15.87 5.19 -1.36
C PHE A 32 17.00 5.20 -0.33
N ILE A 33 17.55 4.03 0.00
CA ILE A 33 18.73 3.91 0.85
C ILE A 33 19.94 3.71 -0.05
N CYS A 34 20.91 4.64 0.03
CA CYS A 34 22.13 4.54 -0.76
C CYS A 34 22.96 3.32 -0.32
N PRO A 35 23.28 2.38 -1.22
CA PRO A 35 24.05 1.19 -0.86
C PRO A 35 25.52 1.50 -0.53
N HIS A 36 26.01 2.69 -0.88
CA HIS A 36 27.41 3.09 -0.65
C HIS A 36 27.63 3.81 0.68
N CYS A 37 26.65 4.60 1.15
CA CYS A 37 26.80 5.41 2.37
C CYS A 37 25.71 5.19 3.42
N GLY A 38 24.67 4.41 3.12
CA GLY A 38 23.53 4.18 4.02
C GLY A 38 22.57 5.36 4.18
N GLY A 39 22.85 6.49 3.53
CA GLY A 39 22.00 7.67 3.58
C GLY A 39 20.65 7.44 2.91
N GLN A 40 19.58 7.94 3.53
CA GLN A 40 18.24 7.96 2.94
C GLN A 40 18.08 9.16 2.00
N SER A 41 17.38 8.97 0.88
CA SER A 41 17.05 10.02 -0.08
C SER A 41 15.62 9.88 -0.58
N ASP A 42 14.90 11.00 -0.56
CA ASP A 42 13.49 11.07 -0.97
C ASP A 42 13.41 11.49 -2.45
N ILE A 43 13.89 10.62 -3.35
CA ILE A 43 14.11 10.92 -4.78
C ILE A 43 12.85 11.46 -5.48
N PHE A 44 11.67 11.03 -5.04
CA PHE A 44 10.38 11.42 -5.63
C PHE A 44 9.51 12.31 -4.74
N GLY A 45 10.05 12.78 -3.60
CA GLY A 45 9.31 13.28 -2.44
C GLY A 45 8.99 12.15 -1.44
N HIS A 46 8.48 12.51 -0.26
CA HIS A 46 8.13 11.56 0.81
C HIS A 46 6.91 12.04 1.60
N GLY A 47 6.07 11.09 2.02
CA GLY A 47 4.92 11.33 2.90
C GLY A 47 3.69 11.91 2.20
N GLY A 48 3.74 12.12 0.89
CA GLY A 48 2.61 12.66 0.13
C GLY A 48 1.36 11.79 0.23
N ALA A 49 1.53 10.46 0.22
CA ALA A 49 0.42 9.52 0.32
C ALA A 49 -0.15 9.44 1.74
N ARG A 50 0.70 9.57 2.77
CA ARG A 50 0.27 9.65 4.18
C ARG A 50 -0.61 10.88 4.43
N HIS A 51 -0.13 12.06 4.05
CA HIS A 51 -0.92 13.29 4.20
C HIS A 51 -2.23 13.23 3.43
N GLU A 52 -2.22 12.65 2.21
CA GLU A 52 -3.43 12.48 1.42
C GLU A 52 -4.41 11.51 2.08
N ALA A 53 -3.92 10.40 2.64
CA ALA A 53 -4.74 9.43 3.36
C ALA A 53 -5.46 10.08 4.56
N GLU A 54 -4.73 10.88 5.34
CA GLU A 54 -5.30 11.68 6.44
C GLU A 54 -6.35 12.67 5.94
N ARG A 55 -6.05 13.41 4.86
CA ARG A 55 -6.94 14.43 4.29
C ARG A 55 -8.27 13.86 3.82
N ILE A 56 -8.28 12.66 3.26
CA ILE A 56 -9.48 12.03 2.68
C ILE A 56 -10.15 11.02 3.62
N GLY A 57 -9.60 10.84 4.82
CA GLY A 57 -10.15 9.97 5.87
C GLY A 57 -10.03 8.48 5.55
N VAL A 58 -8.94 8.04 4.92
CA VAL A 58 -8.67 6.62 4.67
C VAL A 58 -7.40 6.15 5.38
N PRO A 59 -7.30 4.86 5.76
CA PRO A 59 -6.12 4.36 6.46
C PRO A 59 -4.85 4.46 5.62
N PHE A 60 -3.74 4.86 6.25
CA PHE A 60 -2.40 4.68 5.69
C PHE A 60 -1.84 3.32 6.11
N LEU A 61 -1.64 2.43 5.14
CA LEU A 61 -1.26 1.04 5.40
C LEU A 61 0.26 0.90 5.56
N GLY A 62 1.03 1.74 4.88
CA GLY A 62 2.48 1.73 4.99
C GLY A 62 3.14 2.28 3.74
N GLU A 63 4.44 2.13 3.70
CA GLU A 63 5.28 2.60 2.62
C GLU A 63 6.33 1.56 2.26
N VAL A 64 6.74 1.55 0.99
CA VAL A 64 7.69 0.58 0.45
C VAL A 64 8.87 1.35 -0.16
N PRO A 65 10.12 1.05 0.24
CA PRO A 65 11.29 1.72 -0.29
C PRO A 65 11.53 1.35 -1.76
N LEU A 66 12.17 2.27 -2.47
CA LEU A 66 12.76 1.99 -3.77
C LEU A 66 14.09 1.23 -3.55
N THR A 67 14.10 -0.07 -3.82
CA THR A 67 15.32 -0.89 -3.76
C THR A 67 15.39 -1.84 -4.95
N LEU A 68 16.62 -2.11 -5.40
CA LEU A 68 16.87 -2.99 -6.54
C LEU A 68 16.44 -4.43 -6.23
N ASP A 69 16.63 -4.88 -5.00
CA ASP A 69 16.36 -6.26 -4.60
C ASP A 69 14.87 -6.61 -4.73
N ILE A 70 13.97 -5.71 -4.31
CA ILE A 70 12.52 -5.90 -4.51
C ILE A 70 12.20 -6.10 -5.99
N ARG A 71 12.75 -5.26 -6.88
CA ARG A 71 12.51 -5.34 -8.32
C ARG A 71 13.05 -6.65 -8.89
N VAL A 72 14.35 -6.90 -8.71
CA VAL A 72 15.04 -8.07 -9.30
C VAL A 72 14.39 -9.37 -8.82
N LYS A 73 14.13 -9.50 -7.52
CA LYS A 73 13.51 -10.70 -6.96
C LYS A 73 12.07 -10.91 -7.40
N SER A 74 11.32 -9.82 -7.62
CA SER A 74 9.97 -9.91 -8.20
C SER A 74 10.02 -10.30 -9.68
N ASP A 75 10.93 -9.73 -10.47
CA ASP A 75 11.12 -10.06 -11.89
C ASP A 75 11.57 -11.52 -12.08
N GLU A 76 12.37 -12.05 -11.14
CA GLU A 76 12.81 -13.46 -11.09
C GLU A 76 11.69 -14.43 -10.66
N GLY A 77 10.52 -13.94 -10.25
CA GLY A 77 9.42 -14.76 -9.75
C GLY A 77 9.61 -15.28 -8.32
N THR A 78 10.58 -14.75 -7.58
CA THR A 78 10.87 -15.11 -6.19
C THR A 78 10.85 -13.88 -5.28
N PRO A 79 9.67 -13.29 -4.99
CA PRO A 79 9.54 -12.00 -4.29
C PRO A 79 10.28 -11.95 -2.96
N ILE A 80 10.62 -10.74 -2.50
CA ILE A 80 11.48 -10.53 -1.31
C ILE A 80 10.96 -11.24 -0.05
N VAL A 81 9.64 -11.34 0.12
CA VAL A 81 9.01 -12.05 1.26
C VAL A 81 9.27 -13.56 1.29
N VAL A 82 9.64 -14.15 0.13
CA VAL A 82 10.01 -15.55 -0.04
C VAL A 82 11.53 -15.72 -0.08
N SER A 83 12.22 -14.89 -0.86
CA SER A 83 13.67 -15.02 -1.10
C SER A 83 14.52 -14.52 0.07
N ASP A 84 14.06 -13.50 0.80
CA ASP A 84 14.71 -13.02 2.02
C ASP A 84 13.66 -12.65 3.09
N PRO A 85 13.07 -13.66 3.76
CA PRO A 85 11.96 -13.49 4.67
C PRO A 85 12.27 -12.62 5.90
N GLU A 86 13.54 -12.52 6.31
CA GLU A 86 13.95 -11.80 7.51
C GLU A 86 14.46 -10.37 7.22
N SER A 87 14.55 -10.00 5.94
CA SER A 87 14.85 -8.64 5.51
C SER A 87 13.83 -7.62 6.03
N ASP A 88 14.29 -6.38 6.21
CA ASP A 88 13.39 -5.28 6.57
C ASP A 88 12.35 -5.00 5.47
N HIS A 89 12.71 -5.25 4.22
CA HIS A 89 11.78 -5.18 3.09
C HIS A 89 10.65 -6.21 3.20
N ALA A 90 10.95 -7.46 3.56
CA ALA A 90 9.94 -8.48 3.78
C ALA A 90 9.03 -8.14 4.97
N LYS A 91 9.60 -7.61 6.06
CA LYS A 91 8.82 -7.15 7.23
C LYS A 91 7.83 -6.05 6.86
N ILE A 92 8.22 -5.09 6.02
CA ILE A 92 7.33 -4.03 5.52
C ILE A 92 6.11 -4.63 4.79
N TYR A 93 6.33 -5.55 3.86
CA TYR A 93 5.22 -6.18 3.14
C TYR A 93 4.32 -7.01 4.05
N ARG A 94 4.90 -7.75 5.02
CA ARG A 94 4.13 -8.52 6.01
C ARG A 94 3.27 -7.62 6.88
N GLU A 95 3.81 -6.48 7.31
CA GLU A 95 3.09 -5.51 8.11
C GLU A 95 1.95 -4.84 7.34
N ILE A 96 2.18 -4.48 6.07
CA ILE A 96 1.13 -4.00 5.17
C ILE A 96 0.05 -5.07 5.00
N ALA A 97 0.44 -6.32 4.74
CA ALA A 97 -0.50 -7.43 4.57
C ALA A 97 -1.32 -7.70 5.83
N ARG A 98 -0.72 -7.61 7.03
CA ARG A 98 -1.41 -7.72 8.32
C ARG A 98 -2.49 -6.64 8.45
N LYS A 99 -2.15 -5.37 8.18
CA LYS A 99 -3.13 -4.28 8.22
C LYS A 99 -4.24 -4.47 7.19
N VAL A 100 -3.92 -4.87 5.96
CA VAL A 100 -4.93 -5.19 4.93
C VAL A 100 -5.86 -6.28 5.42
N TRP A 101 -5.33 -7.34 6.03
CA TRP A 101 -6.11 -8.45 6.56
C TRP A 101 -7.07 -8.02 7.67
N GLU A 102 -6.61 -7.17 8.59
CA GLU A 102 -7.44 -6.56 9.64
C GLU A 102 -8.57 -5.73 9.03
N ARG A 103 -8.27 -4.87 8.06
CA ARG A 103 -9.27 -4.06 7.35
C ARG A 103 -10.33 -4.91 6.65
N VAL A 104 -9.92 -5.99 5.96
CA VAL A 104 -10.87 -6.93 5.32
C VAL A 104 -11.76 -7.61 6.36
N GLY A 105 -11.21 -7.97 7.52
CA GLY A 105 -11.98 -8.54 8.62
C GLY A 105 -13.05 -7.58 9.15
N GLU A 106 -12.70 -6.32 9.33
CA GLU A 106 -13.63 -5.26 9.77
C GLU A 106 -14.74 -5.00 8.74
N GLU A 107 -14.42 -4.92 7.45
CA GLU A 107 -15.42 -4.74 6.39
C GLU A 107 -16.41 -5.92 6.33
N LYS A 108 -15.93 -7.16 6.48
CA LYS A 108 -16.80 -8.34 6.56
C LYS A 108 -17.71 -8.34 7.78
N ALA A 109 -17.26 -7.76 8.89
CA ALA A 109 -18.08 -7.60 10.09
C ALA A 109 -19.14 -6.48 9.93
N MET A 110 -18.87 -5.49 9.07
CA MET A 110 -19.77 -4.37 8.78
C MET A 110 -20.80 -4.67 7.68
N GLY A 111 -20.54 -5.64 6.80
CA GLY A 111 -21.44 -6.02 5.71
C GLY A 111 -21.87 -7.48 5.78
N ALA A 112 -23.09 -7.75 6.27
CA ALA A 112 -23.83 -8.88 5.73
C ALA A 112 -24.03 -8.59 4.23
N GLY A 113 -23.53 -9.47 3.37
CA GLY A 113 -23.77 -9.38 1.93
C GLY A 113 -25.27 -9.26 1.63
N PRO A 114 -25.66 -8.73 0.46
CA PRO A 114 -27.06 -8.53 0.13
C PRO A 114 -27.86 -9.83 0.34
N ALA A 115 -28.95 -9.74 1.10
CA ALA A 115 -29.86 -10.86 1.29
C ALA A 115 -30.53 -11.15 -0.06
N ILE A 116 -30.25 -12.32 -0.63
CA ILE A 116 -30.99 -12.80 -1.80
C ILE A 116 -32.36 -13.23 -1.29
N VAL A 117 -33.36 -12.37 -1.47
CA VAL A 117 -34.76 -12.66 -1.18
C VAL A 117 -35.37 -13.25 -2.45
N PHE A 118 -35.88 -14.48 -2.35
CA PHE A 118 -36.73 -15.06 -3.38
C PHE A 118 -38.18 -14.81 -2.97
N GLU A 119 -38.96 -14.15 -3.84
CA GLU A 119 -40.43 -14.10 -3.74
C GLU A 119 -41.08 -15.44 -4.11
#